data_AF-A0A6L3IK75-F1
#
_entry.id   AF-A0A6L3IK75-F1
#
_cell.length_a   1.000
_cell.length_b   1.000
_cell.length_c   1.000
_cell.angle_alpha   90.00
_cell.angle_beta   90.00
_cell.angle_gamma   90.00
#
_symmetry.space_group_name_H-M   'P 1'
#
loop_
_entity.id
_entity.type
_entity.pdbx_description
1 polymer ?
#
loop_
_entity_poly.entity_id
_entity_poly.type
_entity_poly.pdbx_seq_one_letter_code
_entity_poly.pdbx_strand_id
1 'polypeptide(L)' 'MRYVLRCIKGRRAVLKPVTISCLFEEEQPAFRDLRIRPLANRVLLDYLKMEAARKVCKEAHFKQNGKSFLLLSFPIYPAG' A
#
# COMPACT_ATOMS: atom_id res chain seq x y z
N MET A 1 -21.42 3.42 13.27
CA MET A 1 -20.46 3.96 14.25
C MET A 1 -21.00 4.24 15.66
N ARG A 2 -22.26 4.68 15.87
CA ARG A 2 -22.77 5.02 17.22
C ARG A 2 -22.91 3.86 18.21
N TYR A 3 -23.18 2.64 17.74
CA TYR A 3 -23.40 1.46 18.60
C TYR A 3 -22.11 0.99 19.28
N VAL A 4 -21.02 0.86 18.51
CA VAL A 4 -19.71 0.42 19.01
C VAL A 4 -19.19 1.35 20.11
N LEU A 5 -19.27 2.66 19.91
CA LEU A 5 -18.87 3.65 20.91
C LEU A 5 -19.70 3.56 22.20
N ARG A 6 -21.01 3.28 22.07
CA ARG A 6 -21.90 3.05 23.23
C ARG A 6 -21.50 1.79 24.00
N CYS A 7 -21.16 0.70 23.32
CA CYS A 7 -20.68 -0.54 23.92
C CYS A 7 -19.35 -0.36 24.66
N ILE A 8 -18.40 0.39 24.09
CA ILE A 8 -17.12 0.70 24.72
C ILE A 8 -17.33 1.53 26.00
N LYS A 9 -18.19 2.56 25.94
CA LYS A 9 -18.51 3.41 27.09
C LYS A 9 -19.08 2.60 28.26
N GLY A 10 -19.97 1.64 27.98
CA GLY A 10 -20.57 0.76 29.00
C GLY A 10 -19.60 -0.26 29.61
N ARG A 11 -18.48 -0.56 28.94
CA ARG A 11 -17.49 -1.54 29.41
C ARG A 11 -16.17 -0.90 29.87
N ARG A 12 -16.12 0.44 29.96
CA ARG A 12 -14.90 1.21 30.26
C ARG A 12 -14.21 0.81 31.57
N ALA A 13 -14.95 0.31 32.56
CA ALA A 13 -14.40 -0.17 33.83
C ALA A 13 -13.64 -1.52 33.72
N VAL A 14 -13.94 -2.32 32.69
CA VAL A 14 -13.34 -3.66 32.46
C VAL A 14 -12.30 -3.63 31.34
N LEU A 15 -12.45 -2.71 30.40
CA LEU A 15 -11.53 -2.52 29.29
C LEU A 15 -10.25 -1.83 29.77
N LYS A 16 -9.15 -2.58 29.86
CA LYS A 16 -7.81 -1.98 29.96
C LYS A 16 -7.41 -1.43 28.59
N PRO A 17 -6.98 -0.17 28.48
CA PRO A 17 -6.40 0.33 27.24
C PRO A 17 -5.16 -0.52 26.93
N VAL A 18 -5.17 -1.16 25.78
CA VAL A 18 -3.98 -1.80 25.23
C VAL A 18 -3.40 -0.82 24.23
N THR A 19 -2.20 -0.32 24.51
CA THR A 19 -1.43 0.41 23.52
C THR A 19 -0.96 -0.60 22.48
N ILE A 20 -1.57 -0.57 21.31
CA ILE A 20 -1.04 -1.28 20.15
C ILE A 20 0.10 -0.40 19.65
N SER A 21 1.35 -0.81 19.89
CA SER A 21 2.50 -0.26 19.18
C SER A 21 2.49 -0.82 17.75
N CYS A 22 1.56 -0.32 16.93
CA CYS A 22 1.77 -0.42 15.50
C CYS A 22 2.92 0.54 15.20
N LEU A 23 3.99 0.01 14.61
CA LEU A 23 4.92 0.83 13.85
C LEU A 23 4.09 1.39 12.69
N PHE A 24 3.45 2.54 12.91
CA PHE A 24 2.93 3.32 11.81
C PHE A 24 4.18 3.79 11.11
N GLU A 25 4.50 3.14 9.98
CA GLU A 25 5.56 3.59 9.11
C GLU A 25 5.24 5.05 8.79
N GLU A 26 6.11 5.98 9.18
CA GLU A 26 5.89 7.38 8.83
C GLU A 26 5.67 7.47 7.33
N GLU A 27 4.69 8.26 6.91
CA GLU A 27 4.38 8.47 5.50
C GLU A 27 5.65 9.00 4.82
N GLN A 28 6.38 8.12 4.12
CA GLN A 28 7.66 8.52 3.60
C GLN A 28 7.41 9.60 2.54
N PRO A 29 8.09 10.76 2.61
CA PRO A 29 7.87 11.86 1.68
C PRO A 29 8.00 11.44 0.22
N ALA A 30 8.84 10.44 -0.07
CA ALA A 30 9.03 9.86 -1.40
C ALA A 30 7.78 9.18 -1.99
N PHE A 31 6.83 8.76 -1.16
CA PHE A 31 5.61 8.08 -1.58
C PHE A 31 4.37 8.98 -1.59
N ARG A 32 4.47 10.27 -1.22
CA ARG A 32 3.35 11.22 -1.25
C ARG A 32 2.67 11.32 -2.62
N ASP A 33 3.48 11.27 -3.68
CA ASP A 33 3.01 11.31 -5.08
C ASP A 33 2.96 9.92 -5.73
N LEU A 34 2.95 8.83 -4.95
CA LEU A 34 2.91 7.48 -5.48
C LEU A 34 1.59 7.22 -6.23
N ARG A 35 1.70 6.93 -7.53
CA ARG A 35 0.59 6.57 -8.41
C ARG A 35 0.81 5.18 -8.95
N ILE A 36 -0.07 4.26 -8.57
CA ILE A 36 -0.08 2.89 -9.09
C ILE A 36 -0.98 2.82 -10.32
N ARG A 37 -0.46 2.31 -11.43
CA ARG A 37 -1.15 2.20 -12.73
C ARG A 37 -0.94 0.82 -13.34
N PRO A 38 -1.79 0.37 -14.28
CA PRO A 38 -1.51 -0.82 -15.08
C PRO A 38 -0.17 -0.70 -15.81
N LEU A 39 0.53 -1.83 -16.01
CA LEU A 39 1.76 -1.88 -16.80
C LEU A 39 1.49 -1.49 -18.26
N ALA A 40 2.10 -0.39 -18.69
CA ALA A 40 1.96 0.24 -20.00
C ALA A 40 3.30 0.64 -20.66
N ASN A 41 4.40 0.62 -19.91
CA ASN A 41 5.75 0.90 -20.36
C ASN A 41 6.19 -0.18 -21.34
N ARG A 42 6.34 0.21 -22.61
CA ARG A 42 6.67 -0.70 -23.72
C ARG A 42 8.01 -1.42 -23.51
N VAL A 43 9.01 -0.73 -22.98
CA VAL A 43 10.33 -1.32 -22.71
C VAL A 43 10.22 -2.42 -21.67
N LEU A 44 9.46 -2.20 -20.59
CA LEU A 44 9.22 -3.23 -19.58
C LEU A 44 8.37 -4.38 -20.11
N LEU A 45 7.37 -4.10 -20.95
CA LEU A 45 6.56 -5.14 -21.60
C LEU A 45 7.42 -6.03 -22.51
N ASP A 46 8.29 -5.42 -23.32
CA ASP A 46 9.22 -6.12 -24.20
C ASP A 46 10.30 -6.89 -23.43
N TYR A 47 10.73 -6.37 -22.28
CA TYR A 47 11.70 -7.03 -21.40
C TYR A 47 11.10 -8.26 -20.72
N LEU A 48 9.89 -8.12 -20.16
CA LEU A 48 9.25 -9.18 -19.39
C LEU A 48 8.78 -10.33 -20.28
N LYS A 49 8.46 -10.08 -21.57
CA LYS A 49 8.05 -11.10 -22.58
C LYS A 49 6.97 -12.08 -22.12
N MET A 50 6.19 -11.72 -21.10
CA MET A 50 5.22 -12.58 -20.45
C MET A 50 3.86 -11.91 -20.49
N GLU A 51 2.88 -12.52 -21.16
CA GLU A 51 1.50 -12.01 -21.15
C GLU A 51 0.92 -11.92 -19.72
N ALA A 52 1.32 -12.85 -18.85
CA ALA A 52 0.92 -12.86 -17.45
C ALA A 52 1.41 -11.61 -16.69
N ALA A 53 2.59 -11.08 -17.05
CA ALA A 53 3.14 -9.90 -16.40
C ALA A 53 2.26 -8.66 -16.64
N ARG A 54 1.58 -8.57 -17.78
CA ARG A 54 0.65 -7.47 -18.06
C ARG A 54 -0.62 -7.51 -17.20
N LYS A 55 -1.01 -8.71 -16.75
CA LYS A 55 -2.18 -8.92 -15.86
C LYS A 55 -1.83 -8.75 -14.38
N VAL A 56 -0.61 -9.13 -14.00
CA VAL A 56 -0.19 -9.21 -12.60
C VAL A 56 0.60 -7.98 -12.17
N CYS A 57 1.51 -7.50 -13.01
CA CYS A 57 2.38 -6.38 -12.65
C CYS A 57 1.69 -5.03 -12.84
N LYS A 58 2.07 -4.08 -11.99
CA LYS A 58 1.63 -2.69 -12.04
C LYS A 58 2.84 -1.77 -12.03
N GLU A 59 2.69 -0.58 -12.57
CA GLU A 59 3.71 0.46 -12.48
C GLU A 59 3.41 1.39 -11.31
N ALA A 60 4.42 1.58 -10.47
CA ALA A 60 4.43 2.56 -9.40
C ALA A 60 5.25 3.77 -9.86
N HIS A 61 4.58 4.90 -10.04
CA HIS A 61 5.20 6.17 -10.39
C HIS A 61 5.29 7.05 -9.16
N PHE A 62 6.46 7.59 -8.82
CA PHE A 62 6.58 8.55 -7.73
C PHE A 62 7.63 9.61 -8.03
N LYS A 63 7.62 10.68 -7.23
CA LYS A 63 8.61 11.75 -7.32
C LYS A 63 9.40 11.82 -6.03
N GLN A 64 10.71 11.92 -6.17
CA GLN A 64 11.62 12.13 -5.05
C GLN A 64 12.63 13.20 -5.45
N ASN A 65 12.72 14.27 -4.65
CA ASN A 65 13.63 15.41 -4.88
C ASN A 65 13.51 16.00 -6.30
N GLY A 66 12.27 16.13 -6.81
CA GLY A 66 11.99 16.65 -8.16
C GLY A 66 12.27 15.67 -9.31
N LYS A 67 12.84 14.49 -9.05
CA LYS A 67 13.07 13.43 -10.04
C LYS A 67 11.93 12.43 -10.03
N SER A 68 11.52 11.97 -11.22
CA SER A 68 10.46 10.97 -11.37
C SER A 68 11.06 9.58 -11.47
N PHE A 69 10.49 8.65 -10.70
CA PHE A 69 10.92 7.25 -10.66
C PHE A 69 9.74 6.35 -11.05
N LEU A 70 10.08 5.22 -11.66
CA LEU A 70 9.15 4.16 -12.02
C LEU A 70 9.64 2.85 -11.41
N LEU A 71 8.77 2.19 -10.65
CA LEU A 71 9.00 0.86 -10.10
C LEU A 71 8.01 -0.13 -10.72
N LEU A 72 8.49 -1.35 -10.96
CA LEU A 72 7.63 -2.49 -11.28
C LEU A 72 7.15 -3.11 -9.97
N SER A 73 5.85 -3.24 -9.81
CA SER A 73 5.22 -3.79 -8.61
C SER A 73 4.39 -5.03 -8.93
N PHE A 74 4.31 -5.96 -7.99
CA PHE A 74 3.54 -7.20 -8.09
C PHE A 74 2.80 -7.46 -6.75
N PRO A 75 1.63 -8.12 -6.78
CA PRO A 75 0.92 -8.49 -5.57
C PRO A 75 1.73 -9.52 -4.79
N ILE A 76 1.88 -9.29 -3.48
CA ILE A 76 2.37 -10.31 -2.55
C ILE A 76 1.13 -11.00 -1.97
N TYR A 77 0.93 -12.28 -2.31
CA TYR A 77 -0.10 -13.09 -1.69
C TYR A 77 0.46 -13.65 -0.37
N PRO A 78 -0.20 -13.44 0.78
CA PRO A 78 0.23 -14.09 2.01
C PRO A 78 0.15 -15.61 1.82
N ALA A 79 1.21 -16.31 2.20
CA ALA A 79 1.19 -17.77 2.28
C ALA A 79 0.14 -18.16 3.33
N GLY A 80 -0.83 -18.98 2.92
CA GLY A 80 -1.86 -19.54 3.79
C GLY A 80 -1.34 -20.67 4.67
#